data_AF-A0A2N7DQ48-F1
#
_entry.id   AF-A0A2N7DQ48-F1
#
_cell.length_a   1.000
_cell.length_b   1.000
_cell.length_c   1.000
_cell.angle_alpha   90.00
_cell.angle_beta   90.00
_cell.angle_gamma   90.00
#
_symmetry.space_group_name_H-M   'P 1'
#
loop_
_entity.id
_entity.type
_entity.pdbx_description
1 polymer ?
#
loop_
_entity_poly.entity_id
_entity_poly.type
_entity_poly.pdbx_seq_one_letter_code
_entity_poly.pdbx_strand_id
1 'polypeptide(L)'
;MKKVVLTALVASILTLTGCASTPSPWAGVPYEEANAWRGIGVQAYDAKSLRYNGFTPSDASSWVQAGIKSPKQIVTWHRAGFTPREASKWLNKGFTLEKALEYKKQGLTIAG
;
A
#
# COMPACT_ATOMS: atom_id res chain seq x y z
N MET A 1 42.61 -55.30 -28.94
CA MET A 1 42.32 -54.24 -29.93
C MET A 1 40.81 -54.12 -30.13
N LYS A 2 40.34 -52.89 -30.33
CA LYS A 2 38.97 -52.41 -30.62
C LYS A 2 38.25 -51.79 -29.42
N LYS A 3 38.37 -50.45 -29.35
CA LYS A 3 37.63 -49.55 -28.48
C LYS A 3 36.19 -49.46 -28.96
N VAL A 4 35.22 -49.61 -28.08
CA VAL A 4 33.82 -49.29 -28.36
C VAL A 4 33.48 -48.07 -27.51
N VAL A 5 33.72 -46.89 -28.08
CA VAL A 5 33.28 -45.62 -27.47
C VAL A 5 31.83 -45.45 -27.86
N LEU A 6 30.93 -45.82 -26.95
CA LEU A 6 29.50 -45.60 -27.08
C LEU A 6 29.25 -44.11 -26.80
N THR A 7 29.27 -43.28 -27.84
CA THR A 7 28.90 -41.87 -27.75
C THR A 7 27.42 -41.77 -27.43
N ALA A 8 27.11 -41.54 -26.15
CA ALA A 8 25.79 -41.12 -25.72
C ALA A 8 25.50 -39.74 -26.32
N LEU A 9 24.61 -39.70 -27.32
CA LEU A 9 24.01 -38.48 -27.83
C LEU A 9 23.07 -37.95 -26.74
N VAL A 10 23.62 -37.19 -25.79
CA VAL A 10 22.81 -36.44 -24.84
C VAL A 10 22.25 -35.25 -25.62
N ALA A 11 21.05 -35.41 -26.15
CA ALA A 11 20.28 -34.29 -26.66
C ALA A 11 19.95 -33.38 -25.47
N SER A 12 20.80 -32.39 -25.23
CA SER A 12 20.56 -31.32 -24.28
C SER A 12 19.38 -30.50 -24.78
N ILE A 13 18.17 -30.89 -24.36
CA ILE A 13 16.97 -30.07 -24.50
C ILE A 13 17.17 -28.86 -23.59
N LEU A 14 17.65 -27.75 -24.16
CA LEU A 14 17.53 -26.42 -23.58
C LEU A 14 16.03 -26.11 -23.52
N THR A 15 15.37 -26.46 -22.42
CA THR A 15 14.03 -25.95 -22.14
C THR A 15 14.19 -24.45 -21.94
N LEU A 16 13.73 -23.67 -22.92
CA LEU A 16 13.51 -22.24 -22.78
C LEU A 16 12.47 -22.05 -21.67
N THR A 17 12.91 -21.94 -20.42
CA THR A 17 12.09 -21.40 -19.35
C THR A 17 11.79 -19.96 -19.74
N GLY A 18 10.63 -19.76 -20.36
CA GLY A 18 10.10 -18.42 -20.63
C GLY A 18 10.08 -17.64 -19.33
N CYS A 19 10.72 -16.49 -19.31
CA CYS A 19 10.70 -15.62 -18.14
C CYS A 19 9.24 -15.24 -17.85
N ALA A 20 8.65 -15.80 -16.80
CA ALA A 20 7.40 -15.30 -16.27
C ALA A 20 7.69 -13.94 -15.65
N SER A 21 7.48 -12.86 -16.40
CA SER A 21 7.53 -11.50 -15.86
C SER A 21 6.50 -11.40 -14.75
N THR A 22 6.93 -11.20 -13.50
CA THR A 22 5.97 -10.87 -12.44
C THR A 22 5.25 -9.58 -12.85
N PRO A 23 3.91 -9.56 -12.92
CA PRO A 23 3.18 -8.35 -13.31
C PRO A 23 3.52 -7.22 -12.34
N SER A 24 3.58 -6.00 -12.86
CA SER A 24 3.83 -4.80 -12.05
C SER A 24 2.89 -4.77 -10.83
N PRO A 25 3.37 -4.44 -9.62
CA PRO A 25 2.50 -4.26 -8.45
C PRO A 25 1.37 -3.25 -8.70
N TRP A 26 1.58 -2.33 -9.64
CA TRP A 26 0.63 -1.30 -10.08
C TRP A 26 -0.30 -1.73 -11.22
N ALA A 27 -0.27 -3.01 -11.63
CA ALA A 27 -1.18 -3.53 -12.64
C ALA A 27 -2.63 -3.20 -12.28
N GLY A 28 -3.38 -2.65 -13.26
CA GLY A 28 -4.75 -2.18 -13.10
C GLY A 28 -4.91 -0.75 -12.55
N VAL A 29 -3.82 -0.05 -12.22
CA VAL A 29 -3.82 1.37 -11.84
C VAL A 29 -3.27 2.19 -13.02
N PRO A 30 -3.98 3.23 -13.50
CA PRO A 30 -3.46 4.12 -14.54
C PRO A 30 -2.07 4.68 -14.19
N TYR A 31 -1.19 4.82 -15.18
CA TYR A 31 0.21 5.21 -14.96
C TYR A 31 0.33 6.53 -14.19
N GLU A 32 -0.44 7.56 -14.57
CA GLU A 32 -0.44 8.85 -13.89
C GLU A 32 -0.94 8.75 -12.44
N GLU A 33 -1.98 7.97 -12.20
CA GLU A 33 -2.50 7.73 -10.85
C GLU A 33 -1.45 7.00 -9.99
N ALA A 34 -0.79 5.97 -10.55
CA ALA A 34 0.29 5.25 -9.89
C ALA A 34 1.47 6.17 -9.55
N ASN A 35 1.83 7.11 -10.43
CA ASN A 35 2.85 8.12 -10.15
C ASN A 35 2.44 9.09 -9.06
N ALA A 36 1.17 9.52 -9.02
CA ALA A 36 0.66 10.37 -7.95
C ALA A 36 0.73 9.66 -6.59
N TRP A 37 0.32 8.39 -6.51
CA TRP A 37 0.45 7.57 -5.29
C TRP A 37 1.92 7.41 -4.87
N ARG A 38 2.84 7.12 -5.81
CA ARG A 38 4.28 7.06 -5.53
C ARG A 38 4.84 8.39 -5.04
N GLY A 39 4.40 9.50 -5.64
CA GLY A 39 4.84 10.85 -5.30
C GLY A 39 4.53 11.23 -3.86
N ILE A 40 3.46 10.67 -3.28
CA ILE A 40 3.12 10.83 -1.87
C ILE A 40 3.65 9.68 -0.99
N GLY A 41 4.49 8.79 -1.51
CA GLY A 41 5.12 7.71 -0.76
C GLY A 41 4.22 6.53 -0.41
N VAL A 42 3.08 6.36 -1.10
CA VAL A 42 2.15 5.24 -0.89
C VAL A 42 2.53 4.09 -1.82
N GLN A 43 2.64 2.87 -1.26
CA GLN A 43 3.00 1.66 -2.00
C GLN A 43 1.79 1.10 -2.78
N ALA A 44 2.04 0.28 -3.81
CA ALA A 44 1.00 -0.19 -4.71
C ALA A 44 -0.16 -0.92 -4.02
N TYR A 45 0.16 -1.74 -3.01
CA TYR A 45 -0.85 -2.45 -2.22
C TYR A 45 -1.73 -1.49 -1.42
N ASP A 46 -1.11 -0.54 -0.72
CA ASP A 46 -1.81 0.48 0.08
C ASP A 46 -2.64 1.41 -0.80
N ALA A 47 -2.10 1.82 -1.95
CA ALA A 47 -2.82 2.61 -2.95
C ALA A 47 -4.06 1.88 -3.45
N LYS A 48 -3.95 0.59 -3.77
CA LYS A 48 -5.11 -0.23 -4.17
C LYS A 48 -6.15 -0.34 -3.05
N SER A 49 -5.72 -0.48 -1.80
CA SER A 49 -6.62 -0.51 -0.64
C SER A 49 -7.36 0.82 -0.45
N LEU A 50 -6.65 1.94 -0.54
CA LEU A 50 -7.22 3.29 -0.45
C LEU A 50 -8.19 3.57 -1.61
N ARG A 51 -7.78 3.26 -2.84
CA ARG A 51 -8.59 3.39 -4.06
C ARG A 51 -9.86 2.55 -3.99
N TYR A 52 -9.78 1.32 -3.50
CA TYR A 52 -10.95 0.47 -3.25
C TYR A 52 -11.93 1.09 -2.24
N ASN A 53 -11.41 1.87 -1.29
CA ASN A 53 -12.22 2.61 -0.32
C ASN A 53 -12.64 4.02 -0.80
N GLY A 54 -12.42 4.35 -2.07
CA GLY A 54 -12.85 5.60 -2.69
C GLY A 54 -11.89 6.77 -2.51
N PHE A 55 -10.67 6.55 -2.01
CA PHE A 55 -9.67 7.61 -1.85
C PHE A 55 -8.88 7.80 -3.14
N THR A 56 -8.62 9.05 -3.48
CA THR A 56 -7.65 9.47 -4.50
C THR A 56 -6.28 9.74 -3.86
N PRO A 57 -5.20 9.83 -4.65
CA PRO A 57 -3.91 10.31 -4.15
C PRO A 57 -4.02 11.65 -3.43
N SER A 58 -4.85 12.57 -3.94
CA SER A 58 -5.06 13.89 -3.34
C SER A 58 -5.69 13.80 -1.95
N ASP A 59 -6.70 12.94 -1.77
CA ASP A 59 -7.34 12.72 -0.46
C ASP A 59 -6.32 12.19 0.55
N ALA A 60 -5.54 11.18 0.16
CA ALA A 60 -4.58 10.50 1.02
C ALA A 60 -3.33 11.33 1.33
N SER A 61 -2.95 12.28 0.47
CA SER A 61 -1.74 13.10 0.63
C SER A 61 -1.70 13.80 1.99
N SER A 62 -2.82 14.40 2.39
CA SER A 62 -2.94 15.09 3.68
C SER A 62 -2.79 14.15 4.90
N TRP A 63 -3.24 12.90 4.78
CA TRP A 63 -3.06 11.87 5.81
C TRP A 63 -1.62 11.41 5.93
N VAL A 64 -0.96 11.18 4.79
CA VAL A 64 0.45 10.79 4.75
C VAL A 64 1.34 11.89 5.31
N GLN A 65 1.07 13.15 4.97
CA GLN A 65 1.76 14.32 5.55
C GLN A 65 1.53 14.45 7.06
N ALA A 66 0.37 14.04 7.57
CA ALA A 66 0.09 13.97 8.99
C ALA A 66 0.73 12.76 9.70
N GLY A 67 1.53 11.96 8.98
CA GLY A 67 2.22 10.78 9.48
C GLY A 67 1.39 9.49 9.48
N ILE A 68 0.15 9.52 9.00
CA ILE A 68 -0.77 8.39 9.01
C ILE A 68 -0.69 7.69 7.65
N LYS A 69 0.06 6.58 7.59
CA LYS A 69 0.32 5.86 6.33
C LYS A 69 -0.51 4.59 6.15
N SER A 70 -1.07 4.04 7.23
CA SER A 70 -1.88 2.82 7.17
C SER A 70 -3.23 3.10 6.47
N PRO A 71 -3.56 2.42 5.35
CA PRO A 71 -4.86 2.56 4.70
C PRO A 71 -6.03 2.33 5.67
N LYS A 72 -5.91 1.32 6.54
CA LYS A 72 -6.93 1.03 7.56
C LYS A 72 -7.16 2.24 8.47
N GLN A 73 -6.11 2.86 8.99
CA GLN A 73 -6.24 4.04 9.85
C GLN A 73 -6.81 5.24 9.09
N ILE A 74 -6.33 5.52 7.89
CA ILE A 74 -6.86 6.61 7.05
C ILE A 74 -8.37 6.43 6.85
N VAL A 75 -8.78 5.24 6.40
CA VAL A 75 -10.19 4.94 6.11
C VAL A 75 -11.04 5.03 7.38
N THR A 76 -10.62 4.44 8.49
CA THR A 76 -11.45 4.41 9.71
C THR A 76 -11.59 5.78 10.34
N TRP A 77 -10.51 6.56 10.45
CA TRP A 77 -10.54 7.89 11.05
C TRP A 77 -11.26 8.91 10.16
N HIS A 78 -11.06 8.83 8.83
CA HIS A 78 -11.78 9.67 7.88
C HIS A 78 -13.29 9.42 7.93
N ARG A 79 -13.73 8.14 7.91
CA ARG A 79 -15.15 7.78 8.01
C ARG A 79 -15.78 8.17 9.35
N ALA A 80 -14.98 8.25 10.41
CA ALA A 80 -15.40 8.76 11.71
C ALA A 80 -15.46 10.30 11.77
N GLY A 81 -15.20 11.00 10.66
CA GLY A 81 -15.28 12.44 10.54
C GLY A 81 -14.14 13.17 11.24
N PHE A 82 -12.98 12.54 11.38
CA PHE A 82 -11.75 13.22 11.81
C PHE A 82 -10.98 13.72 10.60
N THR A 83 -10.41 14.91 10.75
CA THR A 83 -9.38 15.40 9.84
C THR A 83 -8.06 14.66 10.08
N PRO A 84 -7.14 14.62 9.09
CA PRO A 84 -5.80 14.08 9.27
C PRO A 84 -5.06 14.63 10.50
N ARG A 85 -5.19 15.94 10.74
CA ARG A 85 -4.50 16.63 11.85
C ARG A 85 -5.05 16.19 13.21
N GLU A 86 -6.37 16.08 13.35
CA GLU A 86 -6.99 15.60 14.59
C GLU A 86 -6.61 14.14 14.84
N ALA A 87 -6.76 13.28 13.83
CA ALA A 87 -6.41 11.88 13.94
C ALA A 87 -4.95 11.68 14.34
N SER A 88 -4.03 12.45 13.75
CA SER A 88 -2.60 12.39 14.06
C SER A 88 -2.34 12.73 15.53
N LYS A 89 -2.99 13.75 16.08
CA LYS A 89 -2.85 14.09 17.50
C LYS A 89 -3.31 12.96 18.42
N TRP A 90 -4.46 12.34 18.16
CA TRP A 90 -4.96 11.22 18.95
C TRP A 90 -4.03 10.01 18.86
N LEU A 91 -3.62 9.64 17.64
CA LEU A 91 -2.73 8.51 17.38
C LEU A 91 -1.35 8.69 18.01
N ASN A 92 -0.78 9.90 17.94
CA ASN A 92 0.53 10.22 18.55
C ASN A 92 0.50 10.14 20.08
N LYS A 93 -0.67 10.31 20.70
CA LYS A 93 -0.88 10.12 22.14
C LYS A 93 -1.28 8.69 22.51
N GLY A 94 -1.31 7.77 21.53
CA GLY A 94 -1.65 6.36 21.75
C GLY A 94 -3.14 6.09 21.96
N PHE A 95 -4.02 7.05 21.68
CA PHE A 95 -5.46 6.83 21.80
C PHE A 95 -6.01 6.05 20.62
N THR A 96 -7.00 5.19 20.91
CA THR A 96 -7.78 4.50 19.89
C THR A 96 -8.87 5.42 19.32
N LEU A 97 -9.46 5.01 18.20
CA LEU A 97 -10.58 5.74 17.59
C LEU A 97 -11.80 5.79 18.51
N GLU A 98 -12.08 4.70 19.23
CA GLU A 98 -13.19 4.59 20.17
C GLU A 98 -13.07 5.64 21.27
N LYS A 99 -11.86 5.78 21.84
CA LYS A 99 -11.60 6.83 22.84
C LYS A 99 -11.69 8.23 22.24
N ALA A 100 -11.12 8.46 21.06
CA ALA A 100 -11.24 9.77 20.42
C ALA A 100 -12.71 10.16 20.15
N LEU A 101 -13.56 9.23 19.76
CA LEU A 101 -15.00 9.45 19.57
C LEU A 101 -15.72 9.75 20.89
N GLU A 102 -15.40 9.04 21.96
CA GLU A 102 -15.93 9.30 23.31
C GLU A 102 -15.64 10.75 23.75
N TYR A 103 -14.38 11.18 23.63
CA TYR A 103 -13.97 12.55 23.94
C TYR A 103 -14.62 13.58 23.02
N LYS A 104 -14.68 13.31 21.71
CA LYS A 104 -15.32 14.22 20.73
C LYS A 104 -16.80 14.44 21.05
N LYS A 105 -17.54 13.42 21.51
CA LYS A 105 -18.94 13.56 21.97
C LYS A 105 -19.08 14.48 23.19
N GLN A 106 -18.04 14.59 24.00
CA GLN A 106 -17.98 15.51 25.15
C GLN A 106 -17.44 16.90 24.78
N GLY A 107 -17.16 17.15 23.49
CA GLY A 107 -16.55 18.40 23.01
C GLY A 107 -15.04 18.52 23.30
N LEU A 108 -14.39 17.43 23.70
CA LEU A 108 -12.97 17.42 24.07
C LEU A 108 -12.09 17.08 22.86
N THR A 109 -10.94 17.75 22.76
CA THR A 109 -9.93 17.52 21.71
C THR A 109 -8.52 17.47 22.33
N ILE A 110 -7.56 16.88 21.61
CA ILE A 110 -6.16 16.90 22.03
C ILE A 110 -5.55 18.28 21.76
N ALA A 111 -5.15 18.95 22.85
CA ALA A 111 -4.35 20.17 22.78
C ALA A 111 -3.00 19.92 22.09
N GLY A 112 -2.56 20.90 21.30
CA GLY A 112 -1.29 20.85 20.54
C GLY A 112 -0.09 21.04 21.44
#